data_AF-A0A8U0S1R9-F1
#
_entry.id   AF-A0A8U0S1R9-F1
#
_cell.length_a   1.000
_cell.length_b   1.000
_cell.length_c   1.000
_cell.angle_alpha   90.00
_cell.angle_beta   90.00
_cell.angle_gamma   90.00
#
_symmetry.space_group_name_H-M   'P 1'
#
loop_
_entity.id
_entity.type
_entity.pdbx_description
1 polymer ?
#
loop_
_entity_poly.entity_id
_entity_poly.type
_entity_poly.pdbx_seq_one_letter_code
_entity_poly.pdbx_strand_id
1 'polypeptide(L)'
;NSWQELPCLQKRCIEKFKATLEIKDPVVQIKTYQLLLSVFQYPNPAVSYPYIYSLVSSIVEKLQEIDQRKPEDTTELQIFQEGIKVLEALVAIAEEQHHSQLVACLLPILISFLLDDNALGSATAVMKNLHDFALQNLMQIGPQYSSVFKNVMASSPALKAHLEAAIKGNQENVKVKISTSKHTKNPGKNASIQLKTNFL
;
A
#
# COMPACT_ATOMS: atom_id res chain seq x y z
N ASN A 1 44.20 -15.34 1.55
CA ASN A 1 43.55 -14.19 2.23
C ASN A 1 42.36 -13.65 1.43
N SER A 2 41.36 -14.50 1.17
CA SER A 2 40.22 -14.21 0.26
C SER A 2 38.99 -13.59 0.94
N TRP A 3 39.09 -13.12 2.19
CA TRP A 3 37.95 -12.61 2.96
C TRP A 3 37.94 -11.08 3.16
N GLN A 4 38.96 -10.36 2.67
CA GLN A 4 38.96 -8.88 2.70
C GLN A 4 38.08 -8.23 1.61
N GLU A 5 37.49 -9.02 0.69
CA GLU A 5 36.63 -8.53 -0.40
C GLU A 5 35.13 -8.42 -0.03
N LEU A 6 34.70 -9.02 1.08
CA LEU A 6 33.28 -9.04 1.45
C LEU A 6 32.72 -7.63 1.80
N PRO A 7 33.43 -6.79 2.57
CA PRO A 7 32.98 -5.42 2.85
C PRO A 7 32.97 -4.53 1.60
N CYS A 8 33.87 -4.78 0.64
CA CYS A 8 33.92 -3.98 -0.58
C CYS A 8 32.77 -4.33 -1.53
N LEU A 9 32.32 -5.60 -1.54
CA LEU A 9 31.14 -6.01 -2.28
C LEU A 9 29.85 -5.42 -1.69
N GLN A 10 29.64 -5.54 -0.37
CA GLN A 10 28.44 -4.97 0.29
C GLN A 10 28.34 -3.47 0.03
N LYS A 11 29.45 -2.73 0.19
CA LYS A 11 29.50 -1.30 -0.12
C LYS A 11 29.14 -1.02 -1.58
N ARG A 12 29.68 -1.77 -2.54
CA ARG A 12 29.34 -1.62 -3.97
C ARG A 12 27.87 -1.90 -4.25
N CYS A 13 27.28 -2.90 -3.62
CA CYS A 13 25.85 -3.20 -3.74
C CYS A 13 24.99 -2.06 -3.18
N ILE A 14 25.34 -1.51 -2.01
CA ILE A 14 24.66 -0.35 -1.41
C ILE A 14 24.72 0.86 -2.36
N GLU A 15 25.91 1.19 -2.89
CA GLU A 15 26.06 2.31 -3.81
C GLU A 15 25.28 2.08 -5.12
N LYS A 16 25.18 0.82 -5.57
CA LYS A 16 24.34 0.48 -6.73
C LYS A 16 22.86 0.70 -6.43
N PHE A 17 22.36 0.31 -5.25
CA PHE A 17 20.98 0.58 -4.82
C PHE A 17 20.68 2.07 -4.78
N LYS A 18 21.57 2.89 -4.20
CA LYS A 18 21.43 4.35 -4.21
C LYS A 18 21.31 4.90 -5.64
N ALA A 19 22.22 4.47 -6.52
CA ALA A 19 22.19 4.91 -7.91
C ALA A 19 20.90 4.49 -8.64
N THR A 20 20.38 3.28 -8.38
CA THR A 20 19.14 2.81 -9.02
C THR A 20 17.88 3.48 -8.47
N LEU A 21 17.88 3.94 -7.22
CA LEU A 21 16.78 4.74 -6.65
C LEU A 21 16.61 6.10 -7.36
N GLU A 22 17.69 6.64 -7.96
CA GLU A 22 17.65 7.88 -8.74
C GLU A 22 17.21 7.69 -10.20
N ILE A 23 17.18 6.45 -10.69
CA ILE A 23 16.81 6.15 -12.07
C ILE A 23 15.28 6.23 -12.21
N LYS A 24 14.81 6.95 -13.24
CA LYS A 24 13.38 7.16 -13.52
C LYS A 24 12.74 6.09 -14.42
N ASP A 25 13.53 5.12 -14.87
CA ASP A 25 12.99 4.00 -15.64
C ASP A 25 12.04 3.16 -14.76
N PRO A 26 10.77 2.97 -15.16
CA PRO A 26 9.78 2.31 -14.31
C PRO A 26 10.15 0.87 -13.94
N VAL A 27 10.75 0.12 -14.87
CA VAL A 27 11.12 -1.27 -14.64
C VAL A 27 12.27 -1.34 -13.64
N VAL A 28 13.26 -0.46 -13.77
CA VAL A 28 14.36 -0.34 -12.79
C VAL A 28 13.82 0.01 -11.41
N GLN A 29 12.88 0.96 -11.30
CA GLN A 29 12.30 1.34 -10.01
C GLN A 29 11.56 0.17 -9.34
N ILE A 30 10.66 -0.50 -10.07
CA ILE A 30 9.91 -1.66 -9.58
C ILE A 30 10.88 -2.74 -9.10
N LYS A 31 11.90 -3.08 -9.90
CA LYS A 31 12.88 -4.11 -9.53
C LYS A 31 13.72 -3.69 -8.34
N THR A 32 14.10 -2.42 -8.25
CA THR A 32 14.85 -1.88 -7.11
C THR A 32 14.06 -2.06 -5.81
N TYR A 33 12.78 -1.69 -5.77
CA TYR A 33 11.95 -1.88 -4.58
C TYR A 33 11.74 -3.36 -4.22
N GLN A 34 11.49 -4.23 -5.21
CA GLN A 34 11.34 -5.68 -4.97
C GLN A 34 12.62 -6.31 -4.40
N LEU A 35 13.79 -5.91 -4.90
CA LEU A 35 15.08 -6.36 -4.39
C LEU A 35 15.37 -5.81 -2.98
N LEU A 36 15.07 -4.54 -2.71
CA LEU A 36 15.19 -3.96 -1.38
C LEU A 36 14.34 -4.72 -0.36
N LEU A 37 13.08 -4.98 -0.69
CA LEU A 37 12.17 -5.75 0.15
C LEU A 37 12.75 -7.14 0.47
N SER A 38 13.28 -7.83 -0.54
CA SER A 38 13.91 -9.15 -0.38
C SER A 38 15.15 -9.10 0.53
N VAL A 39 15.97 -8.06 0.43
CA VAL A 39 17.14 -7.86 1.30
C VAL A 39 16.71 -7.56 2.73
N PHE A 40 15.69 -6.73 2.93
CA PHE A 40 15.21 -6.34 4.26
C PHE A 40 14.58 -7.51 5.01
N GLN A 41 13.85 -8.36 4.29
CA GLN A 41 13.24 -9.58 4.83
C GLN A 41 14.22 -10.75 4.98
N TYR A 42 15.50 -10.56 4.62
CA TYR A 42 16.48 -11.62 4.76
C TYR A 42 16.71 -11.96 6.25
N PRO A 43 16.60 -13.25 6.66
CA PRO A 43 16.55 -13.61 8.09
C PRO A 43 17.79 -13.30 8.92
N ASN A 44 18.93 -12.99 8.28
CA ASN A 44 20.17 -12.70 8.98
C ASN A 44 20.41 -11.18 9.11
N PRO A 45 20.29 -10.60 10.32
CA PRO A 45 20.51 -9.18 10.56
C PRO A 45 21.90 -8.68 10.18
N ALA A 46 22.93 -9.54 10.31
CA ALA A 46 24.30 -9.18 9.92
C ALA A 46 24.43 -8.88 8.42
N VAL A 47 23.51 -9.41 7.60
CA VAL A 47 23.43 -9.13 6.18
C VAL A 47 22.46 -7.99 5.90
N SER A 48 21.23 -8.01 6.43
CA SER A 48 20.17 -7.06 6.07
C SER A 48 20.35 -5.67 6.69
N TYR A 49 20.77 -5.57 7.95
CA TYR A 49 20.81 -4.30 8.69
C TYR A 49 21.78 -3.27 8.08
N PRO A 50 22.98 -3.65 7.62
CA PRO A 50 23.86 -2.70 6.92
C PRO A 50 23.22 -2.06 5.69
N TYR A 51 22.39 -2.80 4.94
CA TYR A 51 21.63 -2.23 3.81
C TYR A 51 20.52 -1.31 4.31
N ILE A 52 19.74 -1.73 5.32
CA ILE A 52 18.66 -0.94 5.90
C ILE A 52 19.19 0.41 6.38
N TYR A 53 20.19 0.42 7.27
CA TYR A 53 20.72 1.67 7.83
C TYR A 53 21.37 2.57 6.76
N SER A 54 21.97 1.99 5.73
CA SER A 54 22.62 2.76 4.66
C SER A 54 21.65 3.33 3.62
N LEU A 55 20.44 2.78 3.52
CA LEU A 55 19.49 3.09 2.45
C LEU A 55 18.18 3.71 2.95
N VAL A 56 17.85 3.58 4.25
CA VAL A 56 16.58 4.05 4.81
C VAL A 56 16.30 5.52 4.51
N SER A 57 17.30 6.41 4.63
CA SER A 57 17.13 7.83 4.34
C SER A 57 16.78 8.08 2.88
N SER A 58 17.53 7.47 1.94
CA SER A 58 17.30 7.63 0.50
C SER A 58 15.94 7.05 0.08
N ILE A 59 15.54 5.93 0.69
CA ILE A 59 14.23 5.31 0.41
C ILE A 59 13.11 6.22 0.92
N VAL A 60 13.16 6.65 2.18
CA VAL A 60 12.11 7.51 2.76
C VAL A 60 11.96 8.80 1.95
N GLU A 61 13.07 9.43 1.56
CA GLU A 61 13.06 10.61 0.69
C GLU A 61 12.35 10.34 -0.64
N LYS A 62 12.69 9.24 -1.34
CA LYS A 62 12.03 8.86 -2.59
C LYS A 62 10.55 8.54 -2.44
N LEU A 63 10.16 7.91 -1.34
CA LEU A 63 8.77 7.55 -1.10
C LEU A 63 7.93 8.78 -0.73
N GLN A 64 8.53 9.79 -0.10
CA GLN A 64 7.85 11.07 0.13
C GLN A 64 7.56 11.83 -1.18
N GLU A 65 8.38 11.67 -2.23
CA GLU A 65 8.06 12.23 -3.55
C GLU A 65 6.80 11.60 -4.19
N ILE A 66 6.35 10.44 -3.71
CA ILE A 66 5.14 9.76 -4.21
C ILE A 66 3.88 10.50 -3.74
N ASP A 67 3.90 11.07 -2.55
CA ASP A 67 2.79 11.86 -1.99
C ASP A 67 2.34 13.01 -2.91
N GLN A 68 3.28 13.54 -3.69
CA GLN A 68 3.06 14.69 -4.57
C GLN A 68 2.60 14.31 -5.99
N ARG A 69 2.41 13.01 -6.27
CA ARG A 69 2.12 12.50 -7.61
C ARG A 69 0.90 11.58 -7.59
N LYS A 70 0.26 11.46 -8.75
CA LYS A 70 -0.81 10.49 -8.99
C LYS A 70 -0.40 9.61 -10.18
N PRO A 71 -0.56 8.28 -10.09
CA PRO A 71 -0.17 7.41 -11.18
C PRO A 71 -1.12 7.56 -12.37
N GLU A 72 -0.55 7.66 -13.57
CA GLU A 72 -1.31 7.78 -14.81
C GLU A 72 -1.68 6.41 -15.39
N ASP A 73 -0.83 5.40 -15.15
CA ASP A 73 -1.00 4.05 -15.69
C ASP A 73 -0.74 2.94 -14.66
N THR A 74 -0.89 1.68 -15.10
CA THR A 74 -0.69 0.51 -14.26
C THR A 74 0.75 0.29 -13.82
N THR A 75 1.72 0.77 -14.60
CA THR A 75 3.15 0.66 -14.29
C THR A 75 3.51 1.62 -13.16
N GLU A 76 3.07 2.87 -13.24
CA GLU A 76 3.26 3.85 -12.16
C GLU A 76 2.54 3.44 -10.88
N LEU A 77 1.32 2.91 -11.00
CA LEU A 77 0.62 2.32 -9.86
C LEU A 77 1.45 1.25 -9.17
N GLN A 78 2.08 0.36 -9.95
CA GLN A 78 2.94 -0.68 -9.41
C GLN A 78 4.17 -0.10 -8.70
N ILE A 79 4.80 0.94 -9.25
CA ILE A 79 5.91 1.64 -8.59
C ILE A 79 5.49 2.12 -7.20
N PHE A 80 4.29 2.71 -7.09
CA PHE A 80 3.78 3.26 -5.84
C PHE A 80 3.54 2.13 -4.83
N GLN A 81 2.88 1.06 -5.26
CA GLN A 81 2.59 -0.10 -4.41
C GLN A 81 3.86 -0.79 -3.91
N GLU A 82 4.87 -0.99 -4.77
CA GLU A 82 6.15 -1.58 -4.36
C GLU A 82 6.91 -0.66 -3.39
N GLY A 83 6.88 0.66 -3.63
CA GLY A 83 7.46 1.63 -2.71
C GLY A 83 6.82 1.57 -1.31
N ILE A 84 5.49 1.54 -1.25
CA ILE A 84 4.76 1.40 0.03
C ILE A 84 5.12 0.10 0.74
N LYS A 85 5.19 -1.04 0.05
CA LYS A 85 5.59 -2.32 0.65
C LYS A 85 6.98 -2.25 1.30
N VAL A 86 7.91 -1.52 0.69
CA VAL A 86 9.24 -1.30 1.28
C VAL A 86 9.15 -0.47 2.56
N LEU A 87 8.33 0.59 2.57
CA LEU A 87 8.12 1.40 3.79
C LEU A 87 7.45 0.61 4.91
N GLU A 88 6.48 -0.23 4.59
CA GLU A 88 5.84 -1.13 5.55
C GLU A 88 6.83 -2.15 6.13
N ALA A 89 7.70 -2.73 5.29
CA ALA A 89 8.76 -3.60 5.77
C ALA A 89 9.74 -2.87 6.69
N LEU A 90 10.09 -1.61 6.37
CA LEU A 90 10.91 -0.77 7.24
C LEU A 90 10.24 -0.53 8.60
N VAL A 91 8.94 -0.23 8.62
CA VAL A 91 8.17 -0.09 9.88
C VAL A 91 8.24 -1.40 10.68
N ALA A 92 8.05 -2.55 10.04
CA ALA A 92 8.03 -3.85 10.70
C ALA A 92 9.39 -4.27 11.28
N ILE A 93 10.50 -3.87 10.65
CA ILE A 93 11.86 -4.26 11.06
C ILE A 93 12.49 -3.24 12.01
N ALA A 94 12.07 -1.98 11.95
CA ALA A 94 12.61 -0.93 12.80
C ALA A 94 12.42 -1.24 14.29
N GLU A 95 13.28 -0.67 15.13
CA GLU A 95 13.09 -0.69 16.58
C GLU A 95 11.86 0.14 16.95
N GLU A 96 11.18 -0.22 18.06
CA GLU A 96 9.93 0.42 18.49
C GLU A 96 10.03 1.95 18.59
N GLN A 97 11.19 2.46 19.00
CA GLN A 97 11.47 3.90 19.10
C GLN A 97 11.37 4.64 17.76
N HIS A 98 11.58 3.94 16.64
CA HIS A 98 11.51 4.49 15.28
C HIS A 98 10.16 4.22 14.58
N HIS A 99 9.33 3.30 15.09
CA HIS A 99 8.02 2.99 14.53
C HIS A 99 7.15 4.24 14.39
N SER A 100 7.11 5.06 15.44
CA SER A 100 6.29 6.26 15.46
C SER A 100 6.65 7.23 14.33
N GLN A 101 7.94 7.40 14.04
CA GLN A 101 8.41 8.30 12.99
C GLN A 101 8.10 7.75 11.59
N LEU A 102 8.35 6.46 11.36
CA LEU A 102 8.10 5.83 10.06
C LEU A 102 6.60 5.76 9.75
N VAL A 103 5.77 5.43 10.74
CA VAL A 103 4.30 5.43 10.60
C VAL A 103 3.79 6.86 10.37
N ALA A 104 4.33 7.87 11.07
CA ALA A 104 3.97 9.27 10.81
C ALA A 104 4.36 9.75 9.40
N CYS A 105 5.36 9.13 8.77
CA CYS A 105 5.70 9.36 7.37
C CYS A 105 4.77 8.61 6.40
N LEU A 106 4.38 7.38 6.74
CA LEU A 106 3.55 6.52 5.88
C LEU A 106 2.09 7.00 5.80
N LEU A 107 1.52 7.47 6.93
CA LEU A 107 0.11 7.86 7.01
C LEU A 107 -0.28 8.96 6.01
N PRO A 108 0.43 10.10 5.90
CA PRO A 108 0.11 11.13 4.91
C PRO A 108 0.08 10.61 3.47
N ILE A 109 1.07 9.77 3.10
CA ILE A 109 1.18 9.20 1.74
C ILE A 109 -0.02 8.30 1.43
N LEU A 110 -0.42 7.44 2.37
CA LEU A 110 -1.59 6.59 2.18
C LEU A 110 -2.89 7.40 2.12
N ILE A 111 -3.00 8.49 2.88
CA ILE A 111 -4.19 9.33 2.87
C ILE A 111 -4.30 10.12 1.56
N SER A 112 -3.19 10.61 0.99
CA SER A 112 -3.22 11.35 -0.29
C SER A 112 -3.66 10.50 -1.48
N PHE A 113 -3.54 9.18 -1.37
CA PHE A 113 -4.04 8.22 -2.34
C PHE A 113 -5.55 7.98 -2.27
N LEU A 114 -6.21 8.41 -1.19
CA LEU A 114 -7.63 8.20 -1.04
C LEU A 114 -8.43 9.16 -1.93
N LEU A 115 -9.49 8.63 -2.53
CA LEU A 115 -10.49 9.41 -3.25
C LEU A 115 -11.66 9.72 -2.31
N ASP A 116 -12.25 10.89 -2.46
CA ASP A 116 -13.55 11.20 -1.86
C ASP A 116 -14.71 10.62 -2.70
N ASP A 117 -15.94 10.70 -2.20
CA ASP A 117 -17.13 10.14 -2.86
C ASP A 117 -17.33 10.70 -4.29
N ASN A 118 -17.11 12.01 -4.46
CA ASN A 118 -17.29 12.70 -5.74
C ASN A 118 -16.27 12.22 -6.78
N ALA A 119 -15.02 12.01 -6.36
CA ALA A 119 -13.94 11.54 -7.22
C ALA A 119 -14.04 10.03 -7.49
N LEU A 120 -14.50 9.23 -6.52
CA LEU A 120 -14.56 7.77 -6.64
C LEU A 120 -15.50 7.32 -7.77
N GLY A 121 -16.63 8.01 -7.96
CA GLY A 121 -17.58 7.70 -9.03
C GLY A 121 -16.98 7.82 -10.44
N SER A 122 -16.15 8.83 -10.66
CA SER A 122 -15.59 9.19 -11.98
C SER A 122 -14.14 8.73 -12.19
N ALA A 123 -13.47 8.21 -11.15
CA ALA A 123 -12.08 7.81 -11.22
C ALA A 123 -11.80 6.62 -12.16
N THR A 124 -10.59 6.64 -12.73
CA THR A 124 -10.03 5.55 -13.54
C THR A 124 -9.85 4.28 -12.70
N ALA A 125 -9.74 3.12 -13.37
CA ALA A 125 -9.45 1.86 -12.69
C ALA A 125 -8.12 1.90 -11.91
N VAL A 126 -7.11 2.58 -12.45
CA VAL A 126 -5.80 2.79 -11.82
C VAL A 126 -5.95 3.51 -10.47
N MET A 127 -6.65 4.65 -10.46
CA MET A 127 -6.86 5.43 -9.23
C MET A 127 -7.75 4.71 -8.21
N LYS A 128 -8.74 3.93 -8.66
CA LYS A 128 -9.56 3.09 -7.77
C LYS A 128 -8.73 1.99 -7.10
N ASN A 129 -7.86 1.32 -7.85
CA ASN A 129 -6.94 0.32 -7.29
C ASN A 129 -5.98 0.94 -6.28
N LEU A 130 -5.48 2.16 -6.54
CA LEU A 130 -4.63 2.87 -5.59
C LEU A 130 -5.39 3.21 -4.30
N HIS A 131 -6.63 3.69 -4.42
CA HIS A 131 -7.51 3.98 -3.28
C HIS A 131 -7.75 2.72 -2.43
N ASP A 132 -8.15 1.61 -3.05
CA ASP A 132 -8.42 0.36 -2.34
C ASP A 132 -7.17 -0.16 -1.61
N PHE A 133 -6.02 -0.12 -2.29
CA PHE A 133 -4.73 -0.47 -1.71
C PHE A 133 -4.40 0.40 -0.49
N ALA A 134 -4.54 1.72 -0.61
CA ALA A 134 -4.23 2.64 0.47
C ALA A 134 -5.16 2.45 1.68
N LEU A 135 -6.46 2.27 1.41
CA LEU A 135 -7.46 2.04 2.45
C LEU A 135 -7.19 0.74 3.21
N GLN A 136 -6.84 -0.34 2.50
CA GLN A 136 -6.49 -1.61 3.13
C GLN A 136 -5.30 -1.45 4.08
N ASN A 137 -4.24 -0.76 3.66
CA ASN A 137 -3.06 -0.52 4.50
C ASN A 137 -3.40 0.35 5.73
N LEU A 138 -4.19 1.42 5.54
CA LEU A 138 -4.65 2.26 6.66
C LEU A 138 -5.48 1.47 7.68
N MET A 139 -6.31 0.52 7.23
CA MET A 139 -7.08 -0.35 8.12
C MET A 139 -6.22 -1.33 8.93
N GLN A 140 -5.06 -1.74 8.42
CA GLN A 140 -4.11 -2.57 9.17
C GLN A 140 -3.29 -1.73 10.16
N ILE A 141 -2.80 -0.57 9.72
CA ILE A 141 -1.95 0.32 10.52
C ILE A 141 -2.74 0.98 11.67
N GLY A 142 -3.99 1.34 11.44
CA GLY A 142 -4.82 2.09 12.40
C GLY A 142 -4.92 1.44 13.78
N PRO A 143 -5.30 0.15 13.89
CA PRO A 143 -5.33 -0.56 15.17
C PRO A 143 -3.93 -0.76 15.78
N GLN A 144 -2.93 -1.08 14.95
CA GLN A 144 -1.58 -1.41 15.41
C GLN A 144 -0.85 -0.19 15.98
N TYR A 145 -1.02 0.99 15.38
CA TYR A 145 -0.31 2.23 15.74
C TYR A 145 -1.27 3.36 16.13
N SER A 146 -2.30 3.03 16.92
CA SER A 146 -3.41 3.93 17.24
C SER A 146 -2.98 5.28 17.85
N SER A 147 -1.96 5.28 18.71
CA SER A 147 -1.45 6.52 19.33
C SER A 147 -0.85 7.47 18.29
N VAL A 148 0.03 6.94 17.43
CA VAL A 148 0.67 7.70 16.34
C VAL A 148 -0.39 8.20 15.36
N PHE A 149 -1.33 7.33 14.97
CA PHE A 149 -2.42 7.68 14.08
C PHE A 149 -3.24 8.87 14.62
N LYS A 150 -3.66 8.80 15.90
CA LYS A 150 -4.38 9.89 16.57
C LYS A 150 -3.58 11.17 16.62
N ASN A 151 -2.29 11.10 16.92
CA ASN A 151 -1.41 12.26 16.97
C ASN A 151 -1.28 12.94 15.60
N VAL A 152 -1.08 12.16 14.54
CA VAL A 152 -1.02 12.68 13.16
C VAL A 152 -2.34 13.36 12.78
N MET A 153 -3.48 12.72 13.03
CA MET A 153 -4.81 13.31 12.75
C MET A 153 -5.07 14.58 13.58
N ALA A 154 -4.58 14.64 14.82
CA ALA A 154 -4.70 15.83 15.66
C ALA A 154 -3.81 16.98 15.17
N SER A 155 -2.62 16.67 14.66
CA SER A 155 -1.69 17.66 14.11
C SER A 155 -2.09 18.22 12.73
N SER A 156 -2.92 17.49 11.98
CA SER A 156 -3.36 17.90 10.63
C SER A 156 -4.86 17.70 10.44
N PRO A 157 -5.67 18.74 10.69
CA PRO A 157 -7.11 18.72 10.43
C PRO A 157 -7.44 18.41 8.96
N ALA A 158 -6.59 18.82 8.02
CA ALA A 158 -6.77 18.54 6.59
C ALA A 158 -6.67 17.04 6.28
N LEU A 159 -5.64 16.34 6.79
CA LEU A 159 -5.50 14.89 6.61
C LEU A 159 -6.67 14.14 7.23
N LYS A 160 -7.11 14.56 8.42
CA LYS A 160 -8.27 13.99 9.10
C LYS A 160 -9.54 14.13 8.27
N ALA A 161 -9.83 15.33 7.77
CA ALA A 161 -11.01 15.59 6.96
C ALA A 161 -11.01 14.77 5.66
N HIS A 162 -9.85 14.63 5.00
CA HIS A 162 -9.69 13.81 3.81
C HIS A 162 -10.01 12.33 4.10
N LEU A 163 -9.41 11.78 5.16
CA LEU A 163 -9.66 10.40 5.57
C LEU A 163 -11.15 10.16 5.89
N GLU A 164 -11.79 11.06 6.63
CA GLU A 164 -13.21 10.96 6.95
C GLU A 164 -14.10 11.00 5.71
N ALA A 165 -13.81 11.90 4.76
CA ALA A 165 -14.53 12.00 3.49
C ALA A 165 -14.39 10.72 2.65
N ALA A 166 -13.18 10.16 2.57
CA ALA A 166 -12.91 8.93 1.84
C ALA A 166 -13.62 7.72 2.45
N ILE A 167 -13.61 7.58 3.79
CA ILE A 167 -14.31 6.48 4.48
C ILE A 167 -15.82 6.58 4.25
N LYS A 168 -16.39 7.79 4.30
CA LYS A 168 -17.82 8.01 4.06
C LYS A 168 -18.21 7.59 2.63
N GLY A 169 -17.47 8.05 1.62
CA GLY A 169 -17.72 7.68 0.22
C GLY A 169 -17.62 6.17 -0.02
N ASN A 170 -16.66 5.50 0.63
CA ASN A 170 -16.54 4.04 0.51
C ASN A 170 -17.74 3.30 1.13
N GLN A 171 -18.28 3.76 2.28
CA GLN A 171 -19.48 3.16 2.88
C GLN A 171 -20.73 3.33 2.02
N GLU A 172 -20.88 4.48 1.36
CA GLU A 172 -21.99 4.77 0.46
C GLU A 172 -21.91 3.90 -0.81
N ASN A 173 -20.71 3.73 -1.38
CA ASN A 173 -20.49 2.85 -2.53
C ASN A 173 -20.76 1.36 -2.22
N VAL A 174 -20.34 0.88 -1.04
CA VAL A 174 -20.62 -0.51 -0.59
C VAL A 174 -22.12 -0.74 -0.40
N LYS A 175 -22.86 0.23 0.15
CA LYS A 175 -24.32 0.14 0.28
C LYS A 175 -25.02 0.07 -1.09
N VAL A 176 -24.53 0.82 -2.10
CA VAL A 176 -25.08 0.80 -3.47
C VAL A 176 -24.82 -0.54 -4.19
N LYS A 177 -23.65 -1.15 -4.01
CA LYS A 177 -23.35 -2.50 -4.53
C LYS A 177 -24.24 -3.58 -3.91
N ILE A 178 -24.57 -3.46 -2.62
CA ILE A 178 -25.46 -4.43 -1.92
C ILE A 178 -26.93 -4.23 -2.30
N SER A 179 -27.38 -3.00 -2.59
CA SER A 179 -28.75 -2.74 -3.02
C SER A 179 -28.99 -3.09 -4.50
N THR A 180 -27.98 -3.00 -5.36
CA THR A 180 -28.06 -3.46 -6.76
C THR A 180 -27.99 -4.99 -6.89
N SER A 181 -27.32 -5.70 -5.96
CA SER A 181 -27.37 -7.18 -5.94
C SER A 181 -28.71 -7.76 -5.46
N LYS A 182 -29.55 -6.96 -4.79
CA LYS A 182 -30.91 -7.36 -4.37
C LYS A 182 -31.98 -7.11 -5.44
N HIS A 183 -31.61 -6.59 -6.61
CA HIS A 183 -32.55 -6.28 -7.69
C HIS A 183 -32.38 -7.12 -8.96
N THR A 184 -31.96 -8.38 -8.84
CA THR A 184 -32.36 -9.42 -9.82
C THR A 184 -33.66 -10.06 -9.33
N LYS A 185 -34.77 -9.33 -9.46
CA LYS A 185 -36.11 -9.93 -9.52
C LYS A 185 -36.19 -10.72 -10.82
N ASN A 186 -35.99 -12.02 -10.77
CA ASN A 186 -36.55 -12.94 -11.76
C ASN A 186 -38.06 -13.05 -11.50
N PRO A 187 -38.94 -12.68 -12.45
CA PRO A 187 -40.35 -13.01 -12.35
C PRO A 187 -40.62 -14.33 -13.07
N GLY A 188 -41.08 -15.33 -12.31
CA GLY A 188 -41.94 -16.40 -12.81
C GLY A 188 -41.25 -17.58 -13.50
N LYS A 189 -41.30 -18.74 -12.83
CA LYS A 189 -41.93 -19.94 -13.39
C LYS A 189 -42.16 -20.97 -12.28
N ASN A 190 -43.43 -21.22 -12.01
CA ASN A 190 -43.92 -22.29 -11.17
C ASN A 190 -43.47 -23.64 -11.78
N ALA A 191 -42.78 -24.46 -11.02
CA ALA A 191 -42.66 -25.90 -11.29
C ALA A 191 -43.27 -26.64 -10.09
N SER A 192 -44.58 -26.87 -10.17
CA SER A 192 -45.29 -27.78 -9.28
C SER A 192 -44.90 -29.20 -9.68
N ILE A 193 -44.06 -29.85 -8.89
CA ILE A 193 -43.79 -31.29 -9.04
C ILE A 193 -44.93 -32.00 -8.32
N GLN A 194 -45.94 -32.44 -9.10
CA GLN A 194 -46.99 -33.32 -8.60
C GLN A 194 -46.50 -34.76 -8.66
N LEU A 195 -46.40 -35.38 -7.49
CA LEU A 195 -46.12 -36.80 -7.32
C LEU A 195 -47.45 -37.57 -7.39
N LYS A 196 -47.67 -38.37 -8.45
CA LYS A 196 -48.75 -39.37 -8.64
C LYS A 196 -48.47 -40.15 -9.93
N THR A 197 -48.68 -41.46 -10.12
CA THR A 197 -48.88 -42.68 -9.31
C THR A 197 -48.84 -43.86 -10.30
N ASN A 198 -48.26 -45.00 -9.90
CA ASN A 198 -48.63 -46.41 -10.16
C ASN A 198 -48.71 -47.07 -11.57
N PHE A 199 -48.39 -48.38 -11.49
CA PHE A 199 -48.65 -49.57 -12.35
C PHE A 199 -47.61 -49.84 -13.46
N LEU A 200 -47.01 -51.03 -13.58
CA LEU A 200 -47.46 -52.41 -13.31
C LEU A 200 -46.48 -53.24 -12.47
#